data_AF-A0A0A9DA85-F1
#
_entry.id   AF-A0A0A9DA85-F1
#
_cell.length_a   1.000
_cell.length_b   1.000
_cell.length_c   1.000
_cell.angle_alpha   90.00
_cell.angle_beta   90.00
_cell.angle_gamma   90.00
#
_symmetry.space_group_name_H-M   'P 1'
#
loop_
_entity.id
_entity.type
_entity.pdbx_description
1 polymer ?
#
loop_
_entity_poly.entity_id
_entity_poly.type
_entity_poly.pdbx_seq_one_letter_code
_entity_poly.pdbx_strand_id
1 'polypeptide(L)'
;MDLEGWSGMQTEHLGVLQSSSMGWNGAPRVVGSPVVKKVVRIDVPVDKYPNDDKLRDKPGYEHLNDPLHVLVEAEFPADIVDSRLNQAVAILEDLLKPVDESMDYYKKQQLRELAILNGTLREESPSPHISPSVSPFNSTGMKRAKTGQ
;
A
#
# COMPACT_ATOMS: atom_id res chain seq x y z
N MET A 1 -15.40 -38.64 -7.44
CA MET A 1 -14.74 -38.65 -6.12
C MET A 1 -15.34 -37.50 -5.38
N ASP A 2 -16.50 -37.81 -4.85
CA ASP A 2 -17.51 -36.90 -4.33
C ASP A 2 -17.35 -36.93 -2.82
N LEU A 3 -17.21 -35.76 -2.20
CA LEU A 3 -16.98 -35.64 -0.77
C LEU A 3 -18.31 -35.43 -0.05
N GLU A 4 -19.02 -36.52 0.16
CA GLU A 4 -20.20 -36.57 1.03
C GLU A 4 -19.95 -37.62 2.11
N GLY A 5 -19.64 -37.14 3.32
CA GLY A 5 -19.22 -38.00 4.43
C GLY A 5 -19.41 -37.32 5.78
N TRP A 6 -20.66 -37.23 6.21
CA TRP A 6 -21.17 -37.74 7.51
C TRP A 6 -22.27 -36.87 8.11
N SER A 7 -23.48 -37.40 8.00
CA SER A 7 -24.61 -37.09 8.86
C SER A 7 -24.48 -37.83 10.20
N GLY A 8 -24.92 -37.15 11.25
CA GLY A 8 -25.62 -37.80 12.36
C GLY A 8 -24.82 -37.87 13.65
N MET A 9 -25.22 -37.06 14.65
CA MET A 9 -25.96 -37.61 15.80
C MET A 9 -26.47 -36.50 16.75
N GLN A 10 -27.79 -36.53 16.91
CA GLN A 10 -28.60 -36.17 18.09
C GLN A 10 -28.10 -37.02 19.29
N THR A 11 -28.15 -36.70 20.59
CA THR A 11 -29.20 -36.15 21.47
C THR A 11 -28.61 -35.92 22.88
N GLU A 12 -29.25 -35.05 23.68
CA GLU A 12 -29.38 -34.98 25.17
C GLU A 12 -28.13 -34.98 26.09
N HIS A 13 -28.06 -34.20 27.17
CA HIS A 13 -29.09 -34.04 28.18
C HIS A 13 -29.00 -32.71 28.96
N LEU A 14 -30.17 -32.11 29.12
CA LEU A 14 -30.51 -30.93 29.87
C LEU A 14 -30.26 -31.13 31.38
N GLY A 15 -29.58 -30.19 32.02
CA GLY A 15 -29.64 -29.95 33.47
C GLY A 15 -30.30 -28.60 33.72
N VAL A 16 -31.63 -28.60 33.77
CA VAL A 16 -32.59 -27.62 34.32
C VAL A 16 -32.02 -26.26 34.79
N LEU A 17 -32.45 -25.18 34.11
CA LEU A 17 -33.08 -24.06 34.82
C LEU A 17 -34.17 -23.40 33.95
N GLN A 18 -35.40 -23.78 34.30
CA GLN A 18 -36.69 -23.11 34.17
C GLN A 18 -36.88 -22.04 33.07
N SER A 19 -37.85 -22.33 32.21
CA SER A 19 -38.59 -21.31 31.44
C SER A 19 -39.12 -20.22 32.37
N SER A 20 -38.68 -18.98 32.15
CA SER A 20 -39.44 -17.80 32.56
C SER A 20 -40.07 -17.19 31.31
N SER A 21 -41.37 -17.38 31.25
CA SER A 21 -42.34 -16.63 30.45
C SER A 21 -42.22 -15.13 30.70
N MET A 22 -42.51 -14.33 29.65
CA MET A 22 -42.71 -12.87 29.63
C MET A 22 -41.63 -11.95 30.22
N GLY A 23 -41.07 -11.12 29.35
CA GLY A 23 -40.38 -9.89 29.74
C GLY A 23 -39.98 -9.04 28.53
N TRP A 24 -40.93 -8.31 27.95
CA TRP A 24 -40.66 -7.18 27.07
C TRP A 24 -39.92 -6.08 27.86
N ASN A 25 -38.62 -6.22 28.04
CA ASN A 25 -37.78 -5.16 28.59
C ASN A 25 -36.69 -4.87 27.57
N GLY A 26 -36.86 -3.77 26.85
CA GLY A 26 -35.88 -3.23 25.93
C GLY A 26 -34.58 -2.93 26.66
N ALA A 27 -33.59 -3.80 26.50
CA ALA A 27 -32.22 -3.39 26.63
C ALA A 27 -31.88 -2.60 25.36
N PRO A 28 -31.39 -1.35 25.46
CA PRO A 28 -30.87 -0.68 24.28
C PRO A 28 -29.77 -1.57 23.71
N ARG A 29 -29.96 -2.07 22.48
CA ARG A 29 -28.81 -2.44 21.65
C ARG A 29 -27.86 -1.25 21.79
N VAL A 30 -26.65 -1.48 22.27
CA VAL A 30 -25.57 -0.58 21.89
C VAL A 30 -25.44 -0.82 20.38
N VAL A 31 -26.21 -0.04 19.62
CA VAL A 31 -26.13 -0.03 18.17
C VAL A 31 -24.77 0.61 17.92
N GLY A 32 -23.75 -0.23 17.68
CA GLY A 32 -22.50 0.28 17.16
C GLY A 32 -22.82 1.14 15.94
N SER A 33 -22.15 2.28 15.82
CA SER A 33 -22.32 3.14 14.65
C SER A 33 -22.14 2.31 13.37
N PRO A 34 -23.00 2.49 12.37
CA PRO A 34 -22.89 1.71 11.15
C PRO A 34 -21.54 1.97 10.50
N VAL A 35 -20.89 0.91 10.01
CA VAL A 35 -19.70 1.04 9.18
C VAL A 35 -20.14 1.53 7.81
N VAL A 36 -19.49 2.58 7.33
CA VAL A 36 -19.79 3.21 6.03
C VAL A 36 -18.50 3.29 5.22
N LYS A 37 -18.63 3.12 3.91
CA LYS A 37 -17.55 3.34 2.94
C LYS A 37 -17.72 4.71 2.29
N LYS A 38 -16.66 5.52 2.30
CA LYS A 38 -16.59 6.82 1.63
C LYS A 38 -15.38 6.87 0.69
N VAL A 39 -15.51 7.61 -0.40
CA VAL A 39 -14.46 7.78 -1.41
C VAL A 39 -14.32 9.27 -1.74
N VAL A 40 -13.09 9.77 -1.76
CA VAL A 40 -12.74 11.14 -2.20
C VAL A 40 -11.68 11.05 -3.29
N ARG A 41 -11.82 11.90 -4.30
CA ARG A 41 -10.83 12.07 -5.38
C ARG A 41 -10.05 13.36 -5.15
N ILE A 42 -8.72 13.28 -5.25
CA ILE A 42 -7.80 14.42 -5.19
C ILE A 42 -7.11 14.52 -6.55
N ASP A 43 -7.23 15.65 -7.24
CA ASP A 43 -6.57 15.87 -8.51
C ASP A 43 -5.08 16.18 -8.29
N VAL A 44 -4.20 15.58 -9.09
CA VAL A 44 -2.76 15.81 -9.01
C VAL A 44 -2.37 16.92 -10.00
N PRO A 45 -1.79 18.04 -9.53
CA PRO A 45 -1.36 19.11 -10.41
C PRO A 45 -0.11 18.69 -11.18
N VAL A 46 -0.29 18.18 -12.41
CA VAL A 46 0.81 17.83 -13.31
C VAL A 46 0.64 18.51 -14.67
N ASP A 47 1.73 19.07 -15.18
CA ASP A 47 1.75 19.69 -16.51
C ASP A 47 1.82 18.65 -17.63
N LYS A 48 2.40 17.47 -17.35
CA LYS A 48 2.60 16.38 -18.31
C LYS A 48 2.39 15.04 -17.64
N TYR A 49 1.49 14.25 -18.23
CA TYR A 49 1.24 12.88 -17.81
C TYR A 49 2.31 11.92 -18.34
N PRO A 50 2.57 10.81 -17.63
CA PRO A 50 3.30 9.68 -18.19
C PRO A 50 2.65 9.23 -19.51
N ASN A 51 3.46 8.89 -20.51
CA ASN A 51 2.94 8.48 -21.81
C ASN A 51 2.55 6.99 -21.77
N ASP A 52 1.29 6.73 -21.44
CA ASP A 52 0.68 5.39 -21.39
C ASP A 52 -0.26 5.11 -22.58
N ASP A 53 -0.05 5.79 -23.73
CA ASP A 53 -0.99 5.78 -24.87
C ASP A 53 -1.33 4.39 -25.40
N LYS A 54 -0.43 3.41 -25.24
CA LYS A 54 -0.62 2.02 -25.70
C LYS A 54 -1.60 1.19 -24.85
N LEU A 55 -1.93 1.68 -23.65
CA LEU A 55 -2.81 1.00 -22.71
C LEU A 55 -4.19 1.65 -22.63
N ARG A 56 -4.33 2.86 -23.20
CA ARG A 56 -5.63 3.51 -23.35
C ARG A 56 -6.55 2.64 -24.20
N ASP A 57 -7.85 2.68 -23.91
CA ASP A 57 -8.91 1.90 -24.55
C ASP A 57 -8.85 0.37 -24.36
N LYS A 58 -8.00 -0.12 -23.45
CA LYS A 58 -8.03 -1.52 -23.01
C LYS A 58 -8.96 -1.67 -21.81
N PRO A 59 -9.73 -2.79 -21.73
CA PRO A 59 -10.54 -3.07 -20.54
C PRO A 59 -9.67 -3.14 -19.29
N GLY A 60 -10.12 -2.53 -18.20
CA GLY A 60 -9.36 -2.42 -16.95
C GLY A 60 -8.38 -1.24 -16.87
N TYR A 61 -8.22 -0.46 -17.95
CA TYR A 61 -7.37 0.74 -18.02
C TYR A 61 -8.16 2.03 -18.21
N GLU A 62 -9.45 2.02 -17.88
CA GLU A 62 -10.37 3.16 -18.08
C GLU A 62 -9.90 4.41 -17.33
N HIS A 63 -9.23 4.24 -16.19
CA HIS A 63 -8.65 5.32 -15.39
C HIS A 63 -7.54 6.10 -16.11
N LEU A 64 -6.95 5.57 -17.20
CA LEU A 64 -5.93 6.27 -18.00
C LEU A 64 -6.54 7.39 -18.87
N ASN A 65 -7.87 7.40 -19.02
CA ASN A 65 -8.59 8.46 -19.72
C ASN A 65 -8.87 9.66 -18.80
N ASP A 66 -8.86 9.44 -17.49
CA ASP A 66 -9.03 10.51 -16.51
C ASP A 66 -7.70 11.25 -16.25
N PRO A 67 -7.76 12.54 -15.91
CA PRO A 67 -6.60 13.26 -15.37
C PRO A 67 -5.98 12.50 -14.18
N LEU A 68 -4.66 12.53 -14.02
CA LEU A 68 -3.99 11.91 -12.86
C LEU A 68 -4.62 12.40 -11.56
N HIS A 69 -5.04 11.45 -10.75
CA HIS A 69 -5.74 11.68 -9.50
C HIS A 69 -5.40 10.58 -8.50
N VAL A 70 -5.65 10.87 -7.23
CA VAL A 70 -5.58 9.90 -6.13
C VAL A 70 -7.00 9.64 -5.65
N LEU A 71 -7.38 8.36 -5.55
CA LEU A 71 -8.64 7.95 -4.90
C LEU A 71 -8.33 7.52 -3.46
N VAL A 72 -8.96 8.18 -2.51
CA VAL A 72 -8.88 7.86 -1.08
C VAL A 72 -10.19 7.21 -0.67
N GLU A 73 -10.16 5.90 -0.42
CA GLU A 73 -11.29 5.14 0.08
C GLU A 73 -11.12 4.86 1.58
N ALA A 74 -12.19 5.05 2.35
CA ALA A 74 -12.20 4.84 3.78
C ALA A 74 -13.45 4.08 4.19
N GLU A 75 -13.29 2.96 4.89
CA GLU A 75 -14.38 2.15 5.44
C GLU A 75 -14.26 2.12 6.97
N PHE A 76 -15.11 2.89 7.65
CA PHE A 76 -15.05 3.08 9.09
C PHE A 76 -16.44 3.31 9.67
N PRO A 77 -16.61 3.21 11.00
CA PRO A 77 -17.80 3.70 11.68
C PRO A 77 -18.13 5.16 11.29
N ALA A 78 -19.41 5.43 11.09
CA ALA A 78 -19.90 6.71 10.57
C ALA A 78 -19.46 7.95 11.38
N ASP A 79 -19.15 7.76 12.66
CA ASP A 79 -18.68 8.81 13.58
C ASP A 79 -17.21 9.23 13.34
N ILE A 80 -16.38 8.37 12.74
CA ILE A 80 -14.95 8.67 12.53
C ILE A 80 -14.52 8.71 11.06
N VAL A 81 -15.35 8.21 10.13
CA VAL A 81 -14.96 8.11 8.72
C VAL A 81 -14.55 9.47 8.13
N ASP A 82 -15.28 10.54 8.46
CA ASP A 82 -15.02 11.87 7.93
C ASP A 82 -13.73 12.46 8.48
N SER A 83 -13.47 12.29 9.78
CA SER A 83 -12.24 12.80 10.39
C SER A 83 -11.01 12.08 9.85
N ARG A 84 -11.11 10.75 9.64
CA ARG A 84 -10.03 9.96 9.02
C ARG A 84 -9.80 10.32 7.56
N LEU A 85 -10.87 10.47 6.79
CA LEU A 85 -10.78 10.83 5.37
C LEU A 85 -10.20 12.22 5.19
N ASN A 86 -10.68 13.21 5.96
CA ASN A 86 -10.16 14.57 5.92
C ASN A 86 -8.69 14.66 6.36
N GLN A 87 -8.30 13.87 7.37
CA GLN A 87 -6.90 13.80 7.79
C GLN A 87 -6.00 13.29 6.65
N ALA A 88 -6.42 12.22 5.96
CA ALA A 88 -5.69 11.68 4.82
C ALA A 88 -5.60 12.68 3.66
N VAL A 89 -6.73 13.34 3.33
CA VAL A 89 -6.78 14.38 2.29
C VAL A 89 -5.82 15.52 2.61
N ALA A 90 -5.81 16.04 3.84
CA ALA A 90 -4.93 17.14 4.23
C ALA A 90 -3.44 16.79 4.09
N ILE A 91 -3.04 15.55 4.43
CA ILE A 91 -1.65 15.08 4.24
C ILE A 91 -1.32 15.02 2.76
N LEU A 92 -2.20 14.44 1.94
CA LEU A 92 -1.99 14.29 0.51
C LEU A 92 -1.94 15.64 -0.21
N GLU A 93 -2.85 16.56 0.11
CA GLU A 93 -2.85 17.92 -0.44
C GLU A 93 -1.55 18.67 -0.14
N ASP A 94 -0.93 18.45 1.03
CA ASP A 94 0.36 19.05 1.35
C ASP A 94 1.51 18.42 0.56
N LEU A 95 1.51 17.10 0.42
CA LEU A 95 2.50 16.36 -0.38
C LEU A 95 2.41 16.64 -1.89
N LEU A 96 1.23 17.04 -2.37
CA LEU A 96 1.01 17.35 -3.79
C LEU A 96 1.42 18.77 -4.18
N LYS A 97 1.84 19.61 -3.22
CA LYS A 97 2.41 20.92 -3.52
C LYS A 97 3.84 20.74 -4.03
N PRO A 98 4.22 21.36 -5.15
CA PRO A 98 5.59 21.29 -5.63
C PRO A 98 6.54 21.93 -4.60
N VAL A 99 7.55 21.18 -4.17
CA VAL A 99 8.61 21.63 -3.27
C VAL A 99 9.89 21.78 -4.06
N ASP A 100 10.70 22.79 -3.74
CA ASP A 100 12.03 22.94 -4.33
C ASP A 100 12.92 21.74 -3.95
N GLU A 101 13.72 21.25 -4.91
CA GLU A 101 14.50 20.01 -4.74
C GLU A 101 15.52 20.10 -3.59
N SER A 102 15.99 21.30 -3.28
CA SER A 102 16.92 21.53 -2.17
C SER A 102 16.26 21.33 -0.80
N MET A 103 14.94 21.54 -0.70
CA MET A 103 14.15 21.48 0.53
C MET A 103 13.29 20.22 0.65
N ASP A 104 13.20 19.42 -0.41
CA ASP A 104 12.42 18.18 -0.42
C ASP A 104 13.15 17.03 0.31
N TYR A 105 13.01 17.02 1.64
CA TYR A 105 13.59 16.00 2.50
C TYR A 105 12.98 14.61 2.26
N TYR A 106 11.70 14.53 1.91
CA TYR A 106 11.01 13.27 1.65
C TYR A 106 11.58 12.60 0.40
N LYS A 107 11.70 13.33 -0.71
CA LYS A 107 12.30 12.82 -1.95
C LYS A 107 13.74 12.39 -1.74
N LYS A 108 14.54 13.15 -0.98
CA LYS A 108 15.93 12.78 -0.64
C LYS A 108 16.01 11.47 0.14
N GLN A 109 15.16 11.31 1.16
CA GLN A 109 15.12 10.09 1.96
C GLN A 109 14.68 8.88 1.11
N GLN A 110 13.63 9.04 0.30
CA GLN A 110 13.14 7.99 -0.61
C GLN A 110 14.21 7.56 -1.63
N LEU A 111 14.94 8.52 -2.23
CA LEU A 111 16.02 8.22 -3.17
C LEU A 111 17.21 7.50 -2.51
N ARG A 112 17.53 7.87 -1.26
CA ARG A 112 18.56 7.18 -0.47
C ARG A 112 18.16 5.72 -0.22
N GLU A 113 16.95 5.48 0.27
CA GLU A 113 16.42 4.14 0.53
C GLU A 113 16.36 3.31 -0.75
N LEU A 114 15.89 3.90 -1.86
CA LEU A 114 15.86 3.25 -3.17
C LEU A 114 17.27 2.86 -3.65
N ALA A 115 18.26 3.73 -3.45
CA ALA A 115 19.64 3.45 -3.84
C ALA A 115 20.26 2.30 -3.01
N ILE A 116 19.84 2.14 -1.76
CA ILE A 116 20.20 1.00 -0.90
C ILE A 116 19.53 -0.27 -1.43
N LEU A 117 18.22 -0.24 -1.70
CA LEU A 117 17.48 -1.39 -2.25
C LEU A 117 18.05 -1.86 -3.60
N ASN A 118 18.45 -0.93 -4.46
CA ASN A 118 19.07 -1.23 -5.75
C ASN A 118 20.55 -1.61 -5.66
N GLY A 119 21.18 -1.53 -4.47
CA GLY A 119 22.60 -1.85 -4.26
C GLY A 119 23.60 -0.82 -4.82
N THR A 120 23.12 0.33 -5.29
CA THR A 120 23.95 1.44 -5.79
C THR A 120 24.56 2.28 -4.67
N LEU A 121 23.98 2.21 -3.46
CA LEU A 121 24.46 2.87 -2.25
C LEU A 121 24.64 1.82 -1.15
N ARG A 122 25.84 1.76 -0.55
CA ARG A 122 26.13 0.84 0.56
C ARG A 122 25.99 1.61 1.87
N GLU A 123 25.14 1.16 2.79
CA GLU A 123 25.20 1.63 4.18
C GLU A 123 26.53 1.16 4.75
N GLU A 124 27.50 2.07 4.82
CA GLU A 124 28.69 1.85 5.60
C GLU A 124 28.26 1.64 7.05
N SER A 125 28.14 0.38 7.46
CA SER A 125 27.96 0.02 8.85
C SER A 125 29.22 0.47 9.60
N PRO A 126 29.11 1.15 10.76
CA PRO A 126 30.27 1.52 11.57
C PRO A 126 30.86 0.26 12.22
N SER A 127 31.58 -0.52 11.40
CA SER A 127 32.43 -1.61 11.84
C SER A 127 33.82 -1.00 11.97
N PRO A 128 34.37 -0.83 13.17
CA PRO A 128 35.72 -0.31 13.32
C PRO A 128 36.68 -1.40 12.84
N HIS A 129 37.24 -1.18 11.65
CA HIS A 129 38.47 -1.80 11.13
C HIS A 129 38.46 -3.34 10.99
N ILE A 130 38.52 -3.85 9.76
CA ILE A 130 39.54 -4.82 9.29
C ILE A 130 39.51 -4.81 7.75
N SER A 131 40.58 -4.24 7.20
CA SER A 131 41.21 -4.49 5.89
C SER A 131 40.62 -3.88 4.59
N PRO A 132 41.46 -3.18 3.79
CA PRO A 132 41.17 -2.89 2.40
C PRO A 132 41.34 -4.19 1.60
N SER A 133 40.24 -4.83 1.25
CA SER A 133 40.24 -5.89 0.24
C SER A 133 40.44 -5.24 -1.13
N VAL A 134 41.71 -5.06 -1.51
CA VAL A 134 42.09 -4.93 -2.92
C VAL A 134 41.64 -6.21 -3.63
N SER A 135 40.60 -6.12 -4.44
CA SER A 135 40.27 -7.22 -5.36
C SER A 135 41.43 -7.37 -6.36
N PRO A 136 42.10 -8.54 -6.45
CA PRO A 136 43.32 -8.71 -7.24
C PRO A 136 43.04 -9.10 -8.70
N PHE A 137 41.80 -8.98 -9.20
CA PHE A 137 41.44 -9.38 -10.55
C PHE A 137 40.87 -8.21 -11.36
N ASN A 138 41.72 -7.23 -11.64
CA ASN A 138 41.62 -6.44 -12.88
C ASN A 138 42.95 -6.52 -13.63
N SER A 139 43.36 -7.75 -13.93
CA SER A 139 44.46 -8.05 -14.82
C SER A 139 43.87 -8.68 -16.06
N THR A 140 43.65 -7.89 -17.10
CA THR A 140 44.14 -8.14 -18.47
C THR A 140 43.39 -7.26 -19.46
N GLY A 141 44.07 -6.18 -19.87
CA GLY A 141 43.82 -5.58 -21.17
C GLY A 141 44.08 -6.61 -22.25
N MET A 142 43.01 -7.22 -22.77
CA MET A 142 43.07 -7.97 -24.02
C MET A 142 43.06 -6.97 -25.17
N LYS A 143 44.21 -6.91 -25.83
CA LYS A 143 44.53 -6.04 -26.95
C LYS A 143 43.57 -6.34 -28.12
N ARG A 144 42.99 -5.29 -28.70
CA ARG A 144 42.22 -5.34 -29.95
C ARG A 144 43.08 -5.95 -31.06
N ALA A 145 42.75 -7.16 -31.50
CA ALA A 145 43.29 -7.71 -32.73
C ALA A 145 42.61 -7.03 -33.93
N LYS A 146 43.42 -6.50 -34.84
CA LYS A 146 43.05 -6.08 -36.17
C LYS A 146 43.35 -7.24 -37.10
N THR A 147 42.35 -7.78 -37.76
CA THR A 147 42.55 -8.63 -38.94
C THR A 147 41.67 -8.07 -40.04
N GLY A 148 42.31 -7.60 -41.09
CA GLY A 148 41.65 -7.35 -42.37
C GLY A 148 41.79 -8.58 -43.26
N GLN A 149 40.75 -8.85 -44.03
CA GLN A 149 40.78 -8.93 -45.50
C GLN A 149 39.38 -8.60 -46.01
#